data_AF-A0A6M0BN74-F1
#
_entry.id   AF-A0A6M0BN74-F1
#
_cell.length_a   1.000
_cell.length_b   1.000
_cell.length_c   1.000
_cell.angle_alpha   90.00
_cell.angle_beta   90.00
_cell.angle_gamma   90.00
#
_symmetry.space_group_name_H-M   'P 1'
#
loop_
_entity.id
_entity.type
_entity.pdbx_description
1 polymer ?
#
loop_
_entity_poly.entity_id
_entity_poly.type
_entity_poly.pdbx_seq_one_letter_code
_entity_poly.pdbx_strand_id
1 'polypeptide(L)'
;MSSFLLDTHAFIWLSENDPNLPNKLRDMIDAADRVYLSIASLWEIAIKLNLGKLSLQRSYQTIESELQSSDISLLPISFIDTLQISNLPLHHRDPFDRMLIAQAMNRSLVLISRDNKFDAYPIQRLWVI
;
A
#
# COMPACT_ATOMS: atom_id res chain seq x y z
N MET A 1 15.11 -6.63 -10.59
CA MET A 1 14.24 -5.44 -10.65
C MET A 1 12.99 -5.78 -9.88
N SER A 2 12.64 -4.98 -8.86
CA SER A 2 11.53 -5.27 -7.95
C SER A 2 10.41 -4.26 -8.14
N SER A 3 9.18 -4.75 -8.25
CA SER A 3 7.96 -3.95 -8.27
C SER A 3 7.33 -3.95 -6.89
N PHE A 4 7.00 -2.77 -6.39
CA PHE A 4 6.52 -2.57 -5.03
C PHE A 4 5.03 -2.23 -4.98
N LEU A 5 4.35 -2.73 -3.96
CA LEU A 5 3.03 -2.25 -3.55
C LEU A 5 3.19 -1.56 -2.20
N LEU A 6 2.80 -0.30 -2.11
CA LEU A 6 2.83 0.44 -0.85
C LEU A 6 1.60 0.07 -0.02
N ASP A 7 1.82 -0.23 1.25
CA ASP A 7 0.77 -0.20 2.27
C ASP A 7 0.28 1.25 2.47
N THR A 8 -0.95 1.41 2.94
CA THR A 8 -1.57 2.71 3.22
C THR A 8 -0.70 3.60 4.10
N HIS A 9 -0.12 3.06 5.19
CA HIS A 9 0.72 3.85 6.08
C HIS A 9 2.06 4.23 5.43
N ALA A 10 2.64 3.33 4.63
CA ALA A 10 3.89 3.59 3.93
C ALA A 10 3.72 4.72 2.90
N PHE A 11 2.59 4.74 2.18
CA PHE A 11 2.26 5.83 1.28
C PHE A 11 2.09 7.16 2.00
N ILE A 12 1.34 7.21 3.10
CA ILE A 12 1.14 8.45 3.88
C ILE A 12 2.49 8.99 4.37
N TRP A 13 3.35 8.13 4.92
CA TRP A 13 4.66 8.58 5.39
C TRP A 13 5.59 9.01 4.26
N LEU A 14 5.49 8.37 3.09
CA LEU A 14 6.23 8.79 1.90
C LEU A 14 5.79 10.19 1.47
N SER A 15 4.49 10.43 1.30
CA SER A 15 3.92 11.69 0.78
C SER A 15 4.09 12.87 1.74
N GLU A 16 4.05 12.62 3.04
CA GLU A 16 4.23 13.64 4.09
C GLU A 16 5.70 13.84 4.49
N ASN A 17 6.64 13.12 3.86
CA ASN A 17 8.05 13.12 4.24
C ASN A 17 8.26 12.79 5.74
N ASP A 18 7.45 11.87 6.26
CA ASP A 18 7.43 11.48 7.68
C ASP A 18 8.65 10.61 8.04
N PRO A 19 9.35 10.88 9.15
CA PRO A 19 10.53 10.12 9.58
C PRO A 19 10.25 8.67 9.97
N ASN A 20 8.99 8.28 10.15
CA ASN A 20 8.60 6.87 10.37
C ASN A 20 8.86 5.98 9.15
N LEU A 21 9.02 6.56 7.95
CA LEU A 21 9.52 5.84 6.78
C LEU A 21 11.05 5.95 6.71
N PRO A 22 11.80 4.87 6.98
CA PRO A 22 13.26 4.91 7.02
C PRO A 22 13.86 5.38 5.69
N ASN A 23 14.92 6.19 5.74
CA ASN A 23 15.59 6.72 4.54
C ASN A 23 16.02 5.62 3.57
N LYS A 24 16.56 4.51 4.08
CA LYS A 24 16.92 3.36 3.26
C LYS A 24 15.73 2.78 2.50
N LEU A 25 14.53 2.80 3.09
CA LEU A 25 13.33 2.33 2.42
C LEU A 25 12.85 3.31 1.35
N ARG A 26 13.00 4.63 1.58
CA ARG A 26 12.78 5.66 0.56
C ARG A 26 13.71 5.44 -0.64
N ASP A 27 15.01 5.28 -0.39
CA ASP A 27 15.99 5.01 -1.45
C ASP A 27 15.64 3.76 -2.26
N MET A 28 15.13 2.71 -1.60
CA MET A 28 14.68 1.48 -2.27
C MET A 28 13.41 1.69 -3.10
N ILE A 29 12.46 2.50 -2.62
CA ILE A 29 11.24 2.86 -3.37
C ILE A 29 11.62 3.67 -4.60
N ASP A 30 12.49 4.67 -4.45
CA ASP A 30 12.94 5.54 -5.55
C ASP A 30 13.74 4.77 -6.61
N ALA A 31 14.46 3.72 -6.21
CA ALA A 31 15.21 2.84 -7.11
C ALA A 31 14.40 1.66 -7.66
N ALA A 32 13.13 1.52 -7.30
CA ALA A 32 12.28 0.42 -7.76
C ALA A 32 11.92 0.57 -9.25
N ASP A 33 11.67 -0.55 -9.92
CA ASP A 33 11.27 -0.52 -11.34
C ASP A 33 9.85 0.06 -11.49
N ARG A 34 8.95 -0.33 -10.57
CA ARG A 34 7.59 0.20 -10.48
C ARG A 34 7.14 0.27 -9.04
N VAL A 35 6.44 1.33 -8.71
CA VAL A 35 5.80 1.52 -7.40
C VAL A 35 4.31 1.65 -7.61
N TYR A 36 3.54 0.88 -6.86
CA TYR A 36 2.09 0.86 -6.93
C TYR A 36 1.47 1.30 -5.61
N LEU A 37 0.34 2.00 -5.70
CA LEU A 37 -0.58 2.23 -4.60
C LEU A 37 -1.93 1.61 -4.95
N SER A 38 -2.52 0.80 -4.07
CA SER A 38 -3.87 0.27 -4.33
C SER A 38 -4.92 1.37 -4.20
N ILE A 39 -5.94 1.35 -5.08
CA ILE A 39 -7.14 2.16 -4.87
C ILE A 39 -7.86 1.80 -3.55
N ALA A 40 -7.66 0.58 -3.03
CA ALA A 40 -8.18 0.18 -1.72
C ALA A 40 -7.58 1.00 -0.57
N SER A 41 -6.31 1.39 -0.66
CA SER A 41 -5.66 2.25 0.32
C SER A 41 -6.26 3.66 0.34
N LEU A 42 -6.58 4.21 -0.84
CA LEU A 42 -7.29 5.51 -0.91
C LEU A 42 -8.71 5.40 -0.31
N TRP A 43 -9.40 4.28 -0.57
CA TRP A 43 -10.69 4.01 0.04
C TRP A 43 -10.61 3.92 1.57
N GLU A 44 -9.59 3.23 2.11
CA GLU A 44 -9.32 3.16 3.55
C GLU A 44 -9.05 4.55 4.16
N ILE A 45 -8.18 5.35 3.52
CA ILE A 45 -7.86 6.71 3.96
C ILE A 45 -9.14 7.56 4.04
N ALA A 46 -9.95 7.55 2.97
CA ALA A 46 -11.20 8.33 2.93
C ALA A 46 -12.16 7.95 4.07
N ILE A 47 -12.30 6.65 4.36
CA ILE A 47 -13.11 6.17 5.49
C ILE A 47 -12.52 6.63 6.82
N LYS A 48 -11.21 6.46 7.04
CA LYS A 48 -10.56 6.84 8.31
C LYS A 48 -10.63 8.35 8.55
N LEU A 49 -10.50 9.18 7.51
CA LEU A 49 -10.70 10.62 7.58
C LEU A 49 -12.14 10.97 7.98
N ASN A 50 -13.13 10.36 7.33
CA ASN A 50 -14.54 10.59 7.65
C ASN A 50 -14.90 10.20 9.09
N LEU A 51 -14.30 9.13 9.60
CA LEU A 51 -14.48 8.65 10.97
C LEU A 51 -13.62 9.41 12.01
N GLY A 52 -12.79 10.38 11.59
CA GLY A 52 -11.86 11.10 12.47
C GLY A 52 -10.76 10.23 13.08
N LYS A 53 -10.48 9.07 12.49
CA LYS A 53 -9.44 8.10 12.93
C LYS A 53 -8.08 8.32 12.27
N LEU A 54 -8.02 9.23 11.30
CA LEU A 54 -6.81 9.63 10.61
C LEU A 54 -6.87 11.15 10.41
N SER A 55 -5.72 11.80 10.49
CA SER A 55 -5.51 13.17 10.07
C SER A 55 -4.31 13.18 9.12
N LEU A 56 -4.43 13.90 8.00
CA LEU A 56 -3.33 14.12 7.07
C LEU A 56 -2.81 15.55 7.24
N GLN A 57 -1.51 15.74 7.06
CA GLN A 57 -0.88 17.06 7.01
C GLN A 57 -1.31 17.83 5.76
N ARG A 58 -1.57 17.09 4.68
CA ARG A 58 -2.05 17.64 3.40
C ARG A 58 -3.52 17.28 3.18
N SER A 59 -4.16 18.07 2.33
CA SER A 59 -5.56 17.87 1.97
C SER A 59 -5.71 16.57 1.17
N TYR A 60 -6.66 15.72 1.53
CA TYR A 60 -6.94 14.47 0.79
C TYR A 60 -7.21 14.72 -0.70
N GLN A 61 -7.78 15.88 -1.03
CA GLN A 61 -8.07 16.31 -2.39
C GLN A 61 -6.82 16.50 -3.26
N THR A 62 -5.62 16.64 -2.67
CA THR A 62 -4.36 16.79 -3.42
C THR A 62 -3.73 15.45 -3.77
N ILE A 63 -4.21 14.33 -3.24
CA ILE A 63 -3.57 13.02 -3.46
C ILE A 63 -3.57 12.64 -4.96
N GLU A 64 -4.63 12.96 -5.71
CA GLU A 64 -4.68 12.62 -7.14
C GLU A 64 -3.59 13.37 -7.93
N SER A 65 -3.40 14.67 -7.68
CA SER A 65 -2.35 15.45 -8.34
C SER A 65 -0.95 15.07 -7.86
N GLU A 66 -0.80 14.67 -6.59
CA GLU A 66 0.46 14.11 -6.07
C GLU A 66 0.81 12.79 -6.77
N LEU A 67 -0.16 11.89 -6.95
CA LEU A 67 0.07 10.64 -7.68
C LEU A 67 0.44 10.91 -9.14
N GLN A 68 -0.24 11.84 -9.82
CA GLN A 68 0.08 12.23 -11.20
C GLN A 68 1.47 12.85 -11.37
N SER A 69 2.03 13.45 -10.32
CA SER A 69 3.36 14.07 -10.32
C SER A 69 4.46 13.17 -9.73
N SER A 70 4.10 11.94 -9.35
CA SER A 70 5.02 10.93 -8.81
C SER A 70 5.17 9.74 -9.77
N ASP A 71 6.19 8.91 -9.55
CA ASP A 71 6.35 7.64 -10.27
C ASP A 71 5.48 6.50 -9.67
N ILE A 72 4.50 6.84 -8.82
CA ILE A 72 3.59 5.89 -8.17
C ILE A 72 2.35 5.68 -9.04
N SER A 73 2.16 4.45 -9.50
CA SER A 73 0.99 4.05 -10.29
C SER A 73 -0.17 3.59 -9.40
N LEU A 74 -1.34 4.19 -9.58
CA LEU A 74 -2.57 3.73 -8.92
C LEU A 74 -3.01 2.37 -9.50
N LEU A 75 -3.18 1.38 -8.63
CA LEU A 75 -3.51 0.00 -8.99
C LEU A 75 -5.02 -0.27 -8.78
N PRO A 76 -5.80 -0.44 -9.87
CA PRO A 76 -7.23 -0.74 -9.76
C PRO A 76 -7.46 -2.15 -9.24
N ILE A 77 -8.63 -2.34 -8.61
CA ILE A 77 -9.14 -3.66 -8.23
C ILE A 77 -9.75 -4.31 -9.47
N SER A 78 -9.33 -5.53 -9.76
CA SER A 78 -9.90 -6.36 -10.83
C SER A 78 -10.70 -7.53 -10.26
N PHE A 79 -11.49 -8.20 -11.11
CA PHE A 79 -12.20 -9.42 -10.72
C PHE A 79 -11.25 -10.56 -10.26
N ILE A 80 -10.04 -10.63 -10.82
CA ILE A 80 -9.05 -11.64 -10.40
C ILE A 80 -8.59 -11.37 -8.96
N ASP A 81 -8.54 -10.10 -8.54
CA ASP A 81 -8.22 -9.75 -7.15
C ASP A 81 -9.33 -10.21 -6.19
N THR A 82 -10.60 -10.14 -6.60
CA THR A 82 -11.72 -10.61 -5.75
C THR A 82 -11.77 -12.13 -5.64
N LEU A 83 -11.47 -12.86 -6.71
CA LEU A 83 -11.30 -14.32 -6.70
C LEU A 83 -10.14 -14.75 -5.78
N GLN A 84 -9.05 -13.99 -5.77
CA GLN A 84 -7.92 -14.29 -4.90
C GLN A 84 -8.34 -14.13 -3.42
N ILE A 85 -9.07 -13.07 -3.07
CA ILE A 85 -9.57 -12.84 -1.70
C ILE A 85 -10.47 -13.98 -1.21
N SER A 86 -11.36 -14.52 -2.05
CA SER A 86 -12.29 -15.58 -1.62
C SER A 86 -11.57 -16.86 -1.19
N ASN A 87 -10.34 -17.05 -1.67
CA ASN A 87 -9.49 -18.19 -1.33
C ASN A 87 -8.43 -17.87 -0.26
N LEU A 88 -8.32 -16.61 0.19
CA LEU A 88 -7.33 -16.23 1.21
C LEU A 88 -7.71 -16.78 2.59
N PRO A 89 -6.74 -17.38 3.32
CA PRO A 89 -6.95 -17.73 4.72
C PRO A 89 -7.19 -16.46 5.57
N LEU A 90 -7.96 -16.62 6.64
CA LEU A 90 -8.40 -15.52 7.50
C LEU A 90 -7.37 -15.20 8.60
N HIS A 91 -6.21 -14.69 8.23
CA HIS A 91 -5.21 -14.14 9.17
C HIS A 91 -5.41 -12.63 9.41
N HIS A 92 -5.84 -11.87 8.40
CA HIS A 92 -6.34 -10.48 8.54
C HIS A 92 -7.87 -10.44 8.53
N ARG A 93 -8.44 -9.56 9.36
CA ARG A 93 -9.87 -9.22 9.34
C ARG A 93 -10.17 -7.96 8.56
N ASP A 94 -9.18 -7.10 8.36
CA ASP A 94 -9.34 -5.87 7.61
C ASP A 94 -9.50 -6.19 6.10
N PRO A 95 -10.61 -5.77 5.46
CA PRO A 95 -10.80 -5.99 4.03
C PRO A 95 -9.76 -5.27 3.15
N PHE A 96 -9.18 -4.15 3.60
CA PHE A 96 -8.18 -3.40 2.82
C PHE A 96 -6.86 -4.16 2.76
N ASP A 97 -6.35 -4.64 3.90
CA ASP A 97 -5.16 -5.49 3.97
C ASP A 97 -5.31 -6.74 3.11
N ARG A 98 -6.48 -7.38 3.16
CA ARG A 98 -6.78 -8.56 2.33
C ARG A 98 -6.76 -8.26 0.84
N MET A 99 -7.18 -7.07 0.43
CA MET A 99 -7.07 -6.62 -0.96
C MET A 99 -5.61 -6.38 -1.36
N LEU A 100 -4.79 -5.77 -0.49
CA LEU A 100 -3.36 -5.59 -0.74
C LEU A 100 -2.65 -6.94 -0.91
N ILE A 101 -2.96 -7.93 -0.06
CA ILE A 101 -2.44 -9.30 -0.18
C ILE A 101 -2.82 -9.89 -1.54
N ALA A 102 -4.10 -9.81 -1.91
CA ALA A 102 -4.57 -10.37 -3.17
C ALA A 102 -3.88 -9.74 -4.39
N GLN A 103 -3.76 -8.41 -4.40
CA GLN A 103 -3.09 -7.69 -5.47
C GLN A 103 -1.60 -8.01 -5.56
N ALA A 104 -0.93 -8.12 -4.40
CA ALA A 104 0.47 -8.50 -4.32
C ALA A 104 0.70 -9.93 -4.83
N MET A 105 -0.16 -10.89 -4.45
CA MET A 105 -0.10 -12.27 -4.94
C MET A 105 -0.28 -12.34 -6.46
N ASN A 106 -1.33 -11.71 -6.99
CA ASN A 106 -1.67 -11.79 -8.42
C ASN A 106 -0.61 -11.19 -9.34
N ARG A 107 0.22 -10.28 -8.83
CA ARG A 107 1.22 -9.53 -9.60
C ARG A 107 2.66 -9.76 -9.12
N SER A 108 2.87 -10.66 -8.16
CA SER A 108 4.17 -10.93 -7.54
C SER A 108 4.87 -9.64 -7.04
N LEU A 109 4.10 -8.74 -6.41
CA LEU A 109 4.62 -7.48 -5.90
C LEU A 109 5.20 -7.68 -4.49
N VAL A 110 6.27 -6.95 -4.18
CA VAL A 110 6.78 -6.86 -2.81
C VAL A 110 5.96 -5.81 -2.07
N LEU A 111 5.32 -6.21 -0.97
CA LEU A 111 4.53 -5.31 -0.14
C LEU A 111 5.45 -4.54 0.82
N ILE A 112 5.44 -3.21 0.72
CA ILE A 112 6.16 -2.32 1.63
C ILE A 112 5.26 -2.03 2.82
N SER A 113 5.47 -2.75 3.92
CA SER A 113 4.65 -2.66 5.13
C SER A 113 5.42 -3.00 6.40
N ARG A 114 5.19 -2.21 7.46
CA ARG A 114 5.68 -2.51 8.80
C ARG A 114 4.93 -3.66 9.49
N ASP A 115 3.72 -4.01 9.03
CA ASP A 115 2.92 -5.06 9.66
C ASP A 115 3.45 -6.46 9.31
N ASN A 116 4.01 -7.15 10.29
CA ASN A 116 4.55 -8.49 10.12
C ASN A 116 3.47 -9.58 9.94
N LYS A 117 2.19 -9.29 10.18
CA LYS A 117 1.11 -10.25 9.94
C LYS A 117 0.95 -10.61 8.46
N PHE A 118 1.40 -9.74 7.55
CA PHE A 118 1.44 -10.05 6.13
C PHE A 118 2.35 -11.25 5.82
N ASP A 119 3.33 -11.57 6.69
CA ASP A 119 4.21 -12.73 6.55
C ASP A 119 3.46 -14.07 6.71
N ALA A 120 2.20 -14.05 7.18
CA ALA A 120 1.31 -15.22 7.22
C ALA A 120 0.73 -15.59 5.84
N TYR A 121 1.00 -14.80 4.80
CA TYR A 121 0.55 -15.00 3.44
C TYR A 121 1.74 -15.30 2.51
N PRO A 122 1.52 -15.98 1.37
CA PRO A 122 2.57 -16.27 0.40
C PRO A 122 2.89 -15.02 -0.46
N ILE A 123 3.26 -13.92 0.18
CA ILE A 123 3.74 -12.68 -0.44
C ILE A 123 5.10 -12.33 0.15
N GLN A 124 5.87 -11.51 -0.58
CA GLN A 124 7.08 -10.93 -0.04
C GLN A 124 6.75 -9.60 0.63
N ARG A 125 6.97 -9.49 1.93
CA ARG A 125 6.93 -8.21 2.65
C ARG A 125 8.35 -7.68 2.82
N LEU A 126 8.51 -6.35 2.73
CA LEU A 126 9.77 -5.67 2.99
C LEU A 126 9.56 -4.52 3.99
N TRP A 127 10.37 -4.52 5.04
CA TRP A 127 10.56 -3.38 5.94
C TRP A 127 11.97 -3.42 6.53
N VAL A 128 12.75 -2.38 6.32
CA VAL A 128 14.08 -2.24 6.95
C VAL A 128 13.96 -1.37 8.20
N ILE A 129 14.75 -1.69 9.22
CA ILE A 129 14.85 -0.90 10.47
C ILE A 129 16.02 0.07 10.34
#